data_AF-A0A351Y461-F1
#
_entry.id   AF-A0A351Y461-F1
#
_cell.length_a   1.000
_cell.length_b   1.000
_cell.length_c   1.000
_cell.angle_alpha   90.00
_cell.angle_beta   90.00
_cell.angle_gamma   90.00
#
_symmetry.space_group_name_H-M   'P 1'
#
loop_
_entity.id
_entity.type
_entity.pdbx_description
1 polymer ?
#
loop_
_entity_poly.entity_id
_entity_poly.type
_entity_poly.pdbx_seq_one_letter_code
_entity_poly.pdbx_strand_id
1 'polypeptide(L)'
;MENHNYFFKEEEVALVQSAETMGNLPEILDEIAIELENSERINGKIKKAMAYPIVLIVFAIIAIAILLIYVIPTIVTMFPNQESLPSLTKFMM
;
A
#
# COMPACT_ATOMS: atom_id res chain seq x y z
N MET A 1 -19.00 -27.06 9.49
CA MET A 1 -17.66 -26.46 9.36
C MET A 1 -17.77 -24.99 8.90
N GLU A 2 -18.69 -24.20 9.47
CA GLU A 2 -19.17 -22.95 8.85
C GLU A 2 -18.55 -21.64 9.41
N ASN A 3 -17.52 -21.68 10.26
CA ASN A 3 -17.08 -20.46 10.98
C ASN A 3 -15.56 -20.17 10.94
N HIS A 4 -14.87 -20.50 9.85
CA HIS A 4 -13.45 -20.18 9.66
C HIS A 4 -13.17 -19.31 8.42
N ASN A 5 -14.04 -18.35 8.12
CA ASN A 5 -13.85 -17.36 7.03
C ASN A 5 -12.58 -16.50 7.13
N TYR A 6 -11.87 -16.54 8.27
CA TYR A 6 -10.57 -15.88 8.43
C TYR A 6 -9.40 -16.68 7.86
N PHE A 7 -9.55 -18.00 7.72
CA PHE A 7 -8.47 -18.90 7.28
C PHE A 7 -8.80 -19.59 5.96
N PHE A 8 -10.09 -19.83 5.67
CA PHE A 8 -10.55 -20.44 4.44
C PHE A 8 -11.54 -19.51 3.75
N LYS A 9 -11.31 -19.24 2.47
CA LYS A 9 -12.27 -18.50 1.65
C LYS A 9 -13.51 -19.36 1.43
N GLU A 10 -14.67 -18.73 1.27
CA GLU A 10 -15.93 -19.46 0.99
C GLU A 10 -15.83 -20.32 -0.28
N GLU A 11 -15.05 -19.85 -1.26
CA GLU A 11 -14.76 -20.57 -2.51
C GLU A 11 -13.97 -21.86 -2.26
N GLU A 12 -12.97 -21.83 -1.37
CA GLU A 12 -12.14 -22.98 -0.99
C GLU A 12 -12.97 -24.02 -0.21
N VAL A 13 -13.85 -23.56 0.68
CA VAL A 13 -14.78 -24.42 1.43
C VAL A 13 -15.74 -25.13 0.48
N ALA A 14 -16.31 -24.43 -0.50
CA ALA A 14 -17.19 -25.01 -1.51
C ALA A 14 -16.45 -26.04 -2.41
N LEU A 15 -15.20 -25.75 -2.77
CA LEU A 15 -14.33 -26.66 -3.53
C LEU A 15 -14.06 -27.96 -2.76
N VAL A 16 -13.70 -27.86 -1.49
CA VAL A 16 -13.46 -29.01 -0.61
C VAL A 16 -14.72 -29.87 -0.46
N GLN A 17 -15.90 -29.24 -0.30
CA GLN A 17 -17.17 -29.94 -0.14
C GLN A 17 -17.60 -30.68 -1.41
N SER A 18 -17.36 -30.07 -2.58
CA SER A 18 -17.53 -30.74 -3.88
C SER A 18 -16.53 -31.90 -4.03
N ALA A 19 -15.29 -31.71 -3.61
CA ALA A 19 -14.22 -32.69 -3.77
C ALA A 19 -14.40 -33.94 -2.89
N GLU A 20 -14.94 -33.75 -1.69
CA GLU A 20 -15.29 -34.84 -0.78
C GLU A 20 -16.42 -35.70 -1.36
N THR A 21 -17.42 -35.06 -2.00
CA THR A 21 -18.54 -35.76 -2.66
C THR A 21 -18.07 -36.54 -3.90
N MET A 22 -17.08 -36.01 -4.62
CA MET A 22 -16.52 -36.61 -5.84
C MET A 22 -15.37 -37.61 -5.58
N GLY A 23 -14.86 -37.67 -4.34
CA GLY A 23 -13.76 -38.54 -3.95
C GLY A 23 -12.38 -38.09 -4.44
N ASN A 24 -12.21 -36.83 -4.84
CA ASN A 24 -10.96 -36.24 -5.35
C ASN A 24 -10.37 -35.18 -4.40
N LEU A 25 -10.72 -35.25 -3.12
CA LEU A 25 -10.21 -34.34 -2.08
C LEU A 25 -8.68 -34.15 -2.08
N PRO A 26 -7.84 -35.20 -2.25
CA PRO A 26 -6.38 -35.02 -2.25
C PRO A 26 -5.88 -34.09 -3.36
N GLU A 27 -6.49 -34.15 -4.54
CA GLU A 27 -6.08 -33.35 -5.71
C GLU A 27 -6.46 -31.88 -5.53
N ILE A 28 -7.67 -31.61 -5.03
CA ILE A 28 -8.13 -30.25 -4.74
C ILE A 28 -7.33 -29.60 -3.62
N LEU A 29 -6.96 -30.34 -2.58
CA LEU A 29 -6.10 -29.80 -1.52
C LEU A 29 -4.70 -29.43 -2.01
N ASP A 30 -4.14 -30.20 -2.96
CA ASP A 30 -2.85 -29.89 -3.58
C ASP A 30 -2.94 -28.63 -4.45
N GLU A 31 -4.02 -28.47 -5.22
CA GLU A 31 -4.27 -27.29 -6.03
C GLU A 31 -4.40 -26.01 -5.18
N ILE A 32 -5.17 -26.07 -4.08
CA ILE A 32 -5.30 -24.96 -3.13
C ILE A 32 -3.94 -24.62 -2.49
N ALA A 33 -3.15 -25.63 -2.13
CA ALA A 33 -1.82 -25.42 -1.55
C ALA A 33 -0.89 -24.67 -2.53
N ILE A 34 -0.90 -25.05 -3.81
CA ILE A 34 -0.13 -24.39 -4.87
C ILE A 34 -0.61 -22.95 -5.08
N GLU A 35 -1.92 -22.69 -5.05
CA GLU A 35 -2.46 -21.34 -5.17
C GLU A 35 -1.99 -20.44 -4.01
N LEU A 36 -2.04 -20.95 -2.78
CA LEU A 36 -1.60 -20.23 -1.59
C LEU A 36 -0.10 -19.92 -1.63
N GLU A 37 0.73 -20.90 -2.00
CA GLU A 37 2.18 -20.68 -2.15
C GLU A 37 2.49 -19.63 -3.22
N ASN A 38 1.79 -19.68 -4.35
CA ASN A 38 1.94 -18.69 -5.41
C ASN A 38 1.52 -17.29 -4.97
N SER A 39 0.41 -17.18 -4.24
CA SER A 39 -0.09 -15.92 -3.70
C SER A 39 0.91 -15.32 -2.72
N GLU A 40 1.45 -16.10 -1.79
CA GLU A 40 2.48 -15.64 -0.85
C GLU A 40 3.77 -15.23 -1.58
N ARG A 41 4.19 -15.99 -2.59
CA ARG A 41 5.36 -15.65 -3.44
C ARG A 41 5.16 -14.31 -4.17
N ILE A 42 3.97 -14.08 -4.72
CA ILE A 42 3.63 -12.83 -5.41
C ILE A 42 3.57 -11.67 -4.41
N ASN A 43 2.86 -11.84 -3.30
CA ASN A 43 2.75 -10.84 -2.24
C ASN A 43 4.12 -10.47 -1.67
N GLY A 44 5.00 -11.44 -1.48
CA GLY A 44 6.39 -11.23 -1.07
C GLY A 44 7.18 -10.39 -2.08
N LYS A 45 7.00 -10.62 -3.38
CA LYS A 45 7.61 -9.80 -4.44
C LYS A 45 7.06 -8.37 -4.44
N ILE A 46 5.75 -8.20 -4.31
CA ILE A 46 5.10 -6.89 -4.26
C ILE A 46 5.62 -6.08 -3.06
N LYS A 47 5.62 -6.67 -1.86
CA LYS A 47 6.13 -6.02 -0.64
C LYS A 47 7.57 -5.54 -0.81
N LYS A 48 8.44 -6.37 -1.39
CA LYS A 48 9.84 -6.00 -1.67
C LYS A 48 9.94 -4.88 -2.71
N ALA A 49 9.15 -4.94 -3.78
CA ALA A 49 9.14 -3.91 -4.82
C ALA A 49 8.63 -2.55 -4.31
N MET A 50 7.68 -2.55 -3.36
CA MET A 50 7.11 -1.32 -2.77
C MET A 50 8.03 -0.59 -1.81
N ALA A 51 9.07 -1.25 -1.29
CA ALA A 51 10.00 -0.62 -0.35
C ALA A 51 10.68 0.62 -0.96
N TYR A 52 11.12 0.55 -2.22
CA TYR A 52 11.81 1.66 -2.88
C TYR A 52 10.88 2.87 -3.13
N PRO A 53 9.69 2.72 -3.74
CA PRO A 53 8.71 3.80 -3.87
C PRO A 53 8.35 4.48 -2.54
N ILE A 54 8.14 3.69 -1.47
CA ILE A 54 7.76 4.24 -0.15
C ILE A 54 8.87 5.14 0.38
N VAL A 55 10.13 4.68 0.34
CA VAL A 55 11.27 5.47 0.80
C VAL A 55 11.36 6.78 0.02
N LEU A 56 11.27 6.74 -1.32
CA LEU A 56 11.30 7.95 -2.13
C LEU A 56 10.19 8.95 -1.79
N ILE A 57 8.95 8.47 -1.63
CA ILE A 57 7.80 9.32 -1.28
C ILE A 57 8.03 9.99 0.08
N VAL A 58 8.52 9.24 1.07
CA VAL A 58 8.83 9.79 2.40
C VAL A 58 9.90 10.87 2.31
N PHE A 59 10.99 10.62 1.58
CA PHE A 59 12.04 11.62 1.37
C PHE A 59 11.52 12.87 0.65
N ALA A 60 10.67 12.71 -0.36
CA ALA A 60 10.08 13.83 -1.08
C ALA A 60 9.19 14.70 -0.17
N ILE A 61 8.34 14.07 0.65
CA ILE A 61 7.49 14.78 1.63
C ILE A 61 8.36 15.56 2.63
N ILE A 62 9.42 14.94 3.15
CA ILE A 62 10.35 15.60 4.08
C ILE A 62 11.02 16.81 3.41
N ALA A 63 11.52 16.65 2.18
CA ALA A 63 12.17 17.74 1.45
C ALA A 63 11.22 18.92 1.21
N ILE A 64 9.98 18.65 0.81
CA ILE A 64 8.95 19.67 0.62
C ILE A 64 8.63 20.37 1.95
N ALA A 65 8.48 19.61 3.05
CA ALA A 65 8.22 20.18 4.36
C ALA A 65 9.34 21.12 4.82
N ILE A 66 10.61 20.73 4.63
CA ILE A 66 11.77 21.58 4.94
C ILE A 66 11.73 22.87 4.10
N LEU A 67 11.42 22.74 2.81
CA LEU A 67 11.33 23.89 1.92
C LEU A 67 10.26 24.87 2.39
N LEU A 68 9.06 24.39 2.73
CA LEU A 68 7.95 25.25 3.14
C LEU A 68 8.15 25.86 4.54
N ILE A 69 8.67 25.10 5.51
CA ILE A 69 8.78 25.54 6.91
C ILE A 69 10.01 26.43 7.12
N TYR A 70 11.12 26.18 6.41
CA TYR A 70 12.37 26.90 6.65
C TYR A 70 12.79 27.78 5.48
N VAL A 71 12.76 27.27 4.26
CA VAL A 71 13.35 27.96 3.09
C VAL A 71 12.46 29.13 2.64
N ILE A 72 11.16 28.89 2.46
CA ILE A 72 10.19 29.91 2.05
C ILE A 72 10.14 31.11 3.02
N PRO A 73 9.98 30.93 4.34
CA PRO A 73 9.92 32.07 5.26
C PRO A 73 11.23 32.85 5.29
N THR A 74 12.38 32.17 5.21
CA THR A 74 13.68 32.83 5.11
C THR A 74 13.74 33.75 3.88
N ILE A 75 13.27 33.28 2.73
CA ILE A 75 13.17 34.09 1.51
C ILE A 75 12.21 35.28 1.70
N VAL A 76 11.03 35.07 2.30
CA VAL A 76 10.04 36.13 2.55
C VAL A 76 10.61 37.23 3.45
N THR A 77 11.40 36.88 4.47
CA THR A 77 12.04 37.87 5.35
C THR A 77 13.10 38.74 4.66
N MET A 78 13.63 38.30 3.51
CA MET A 78 14.57 39.09 2.72
C MET A 78 13.87 40.10 1.78
N PHE A 79 12.56 40.00 1.58
CA PHE A 79 11.81 40.93 0.74
C PHE A 79 11.42 42.19 1.55
N PRO A 80 11.97 43.38 1.25
CA PRO A 80 11.82 44.56 2.10
C PRO A 80 10.45 45.26 2.07
N ASN A 81 9.49 44.81 1.25
CA ASN A 81 8.19 45.46 1.08
C ASN A 81 7.06 44.41 1.05
N GLN A 82 6.29 44.30 2.14
CA GLN A 82 5.20 43.33 2.33
C GLN A 82 3.95 43.59 1.45
N GLU A 83 3.95 44.60 0.58
CA GLU A 83 2.76 45.05 -0.15
C GLU A 83 2.60 44.46 -1.56
N SER A 84 3.58 43.71 -2.09
CA SER A 84 3.52 43.18 -3.48
C SER A 84 3.60 41.65 -3.59
N LEU A 85 3.21 40.92 -2.55
CA LEU A 85 3.15 39.45 -2.64
C LEU A 85 1.96 39.00 -3.50
N PRO A 86 2.18 38.19 -4.56
CA PRO A 86 1.11 37.63 -5.38
C PRO A 86 0.10 36.85 -4.52
N SER A 87 -1.16 36.88 -4.93
CA SER A 87 -2.32 36.34 -4.19
C SER A 87 -2.15 34.90 -3.71
N LEU A 88 -1.36 34.10 -4.44
CA LEU A 88 -1.10 32.70 -4.12
C LEU A 88 -0.35 32.52 -2.79
N THR A 89 0.56 33.43 -2.42
CA THR A 89 1.35 33.32 -1.19
C THR A 89 0.52 33.61 0.07
N LYS A 90 -0.55 34.42 -0.02
CA LYS A 90 -1.46 34.69 1.10
C LYS A 90 -2.39 33.53 1.43
N PHE A 91 -2.59 32.58 0.52
CA PHE A 91 -3.50 31.45 0.72
C PHE A 91 -2.83 30.27 1.47
N MET A 92 -1.50 30.19 1.44
CA MET A 92 -0.72 29.10 2.04
C MET A 92 -0.31 29.36 3.51
N MET A 93 -0.55 30.57 4.01
CA MET A 93 -0.33 30.96 5.41
C MET A 93 -1.68 31.06 6.12
#